data_AF-A0AAE7J8R2-F1
#
_entry.id   AF-A0AAE7J8R2-F1
#
_cell.length_a   1.000
_cell.length_b   1.000
_cell.length_c   1.000
_cell.angle_alpha   90.00
_cell.angle_beta   90.00
_cell.angle_gamma   90.00
#
_symmetry.space_group_name_H-M   'P 1'
#
loop_
_entity.id
_entity.type
_entity.pdbx_description
1 polymer ?
#
loop_
_entity_poly.entity_id
_entity_poly.type
_entity_poly.pdbx_seq_one_letter_code
_entity_poly.pdbx_strand_id
1 'polypeptide(L)'
;MKPAAFQGFKVLWAALIGAAIGVVLALFLDAFLRNTPADLSPGRVRYLYGVVVASAALFGAAIESMRQLQEGSPEAEYHRSRRRPHRR
;
A
#
# COMPACT_ATOMS: atom_id res chain seq x y z
N MET A 1 19.82 -0.48 -22.89
CA MET A 1 19.84 -0.15 -21.44
C MET A 1 19.40 -1.40 -20.69
N LYS A 2 20.14 -1.87 -19.67
CA LYS A 2 19.71 -3.04 -18.88
C LYS A 2 18.48 -2.66 -18.05
N PRO A 3 17.45 -3.53 -17.95
CA PRO A 3 16.31 -3.28 -17.07
C PRO A 3 16.79 -3.17 -15.61
N ALA A 4 16.13 -2.29 -14.84
CA ALA A 4 16.43 -2.14 -13.42
C ALA A 4 16.10 -3.45 -12.69
N ALA A 5 17.01 -3.94 -11.85
CA ALA A 5 16.79 -5.13 -11.05
C ALA A 5 15.73 -4.88 -9.96
N PHE A 6 14.96 -5.92 -9.62
CA PHE A 6 13.96 -5.86 -8.56
C PHE A 6 14.61 -5.56 -7.20
N GLN A 7 14.07 -4.59 -6.47
CA GLN A 7 14.56 -4.10 -5.19
C GLN A 7 13.57 -4.44 -4.07
N GLY A 8 13.73 -5.61 -3.45
CA GLY A 8 12.87 -6.08 -2.36
C GLY A 8 12.85 -5.16 -1.13
N PHE A 9 13.95 -4.46 -0.85
CA PHE A 9 14.00 -3.50 0.26
C PHE A 9 13.03 -2.32 0.07
N LYS A 10 12.85 -1.84 -1.17
CA LYS A 10 11.86 -0.79 -1.46
C LYS A 10 10.44 -1.29 -1.28
N VAL A 11 10.16 -2.54 -1.64
CA VAL A 11 8.86 -3.20 -1.42
C VAL A 11 8.57 -3.33 0.08
N LEU A 12 9.57 -3.71 0.88
CA LEU A 12 9.45 -3.77 2.34
C LEU A 12 9.13 -2.39 2.93
N TRP A 13 9.83 -1.34 2.51
CA TRP A 13 9.53 0.03 2.94
C TRP A 13 8.13 0.48 2.53
N ALA A 14 7.69 0.15 1.31
CA ALA A 14 6.34 0.46 0.87
C ALA A 14 5.28 -0.28 1.71
N ALA A 15 5.56 -1.52 2.13
CA ALA A 15 4.70 -2.25 3.06
C ALA A 15 4.65 -1.59 4.44
N LEU A 16 5.77 -1.13 4.98
CA LEU A 16 5.84 -0.43 6.26
C LEU A 16 5.07 0.90 6.22
N ILE A 17 5.19 1.66 5.13
CA ILE A 17 4.41 2.89 4.93
C ILE A 17 2.92 2.56 4.83
N GLY A 18 2.55 1.52 4.06
CA GLY A 18 1.19 1.04 3.98
C GLY A 18 0.62 0.62 5.34
N ALA A 19 1.40 -0.10 6.14
CA ALA A 19 1.02 -0.49 7.51
C ALA A 19 0.80 0.74 8.40
N ALA A 20 1.67 1.74 8.34
CA ALA A 20 1.53 2.98 9.10
C ALA A 20 0.22 3.71 8.75
N ILE A 21 -0.12 3.79 7.46
CA ILE A 21 -1.41 4.32 6.99
C ILE A 21 -2.56 3.46 7.53
N GLY A 22 -2.44 2.13 7.47
CA GLY A 22 -3.42 1.20 8.03
C GLY A 22 -3.66 1.39 9.52
N VAL A 23 -2.62 1.72 10.30
CA VAL A 23 -2.75 2.05 11.73
C VAL A 23 -3.56 3.33 11.92
N VAL A 24 -3.29 4.37 11.12
CA VAL A 24 -4.08 5.61 11.16
C VAL A 24 -5.56 5.33 10.84
N LEU A 25 -5.83 4.49 9.84
CA LEU A 25 -7.19 4.06 9.49
C LEU A 25 -7.85 3.24 10.61
N ALA A 26 -7.10 2.36 11.28
CA ALA A 26 -7.61 1.59 12.41
C ALA A 26 -7.97 2.48 13.60
N LEU A 27 -7.17 3.51 13.89
CA LEU A 27 -7.49 4.51 14.92
C LEU A 27 -8.76 5.31 14.56
N PHE A 28 -8.94 5.63 13.28
CA PHE A 28 -10.15 6.29 12.80
C PHE A 28 -11.38 5.38 12.93
N LEU A 29 -11.26 4.09 12.60
CA LEU A 29 -12.30 3.08 12.84
C LEU A 29 -12.63 2.93 14.33
N ASP A 30 -11.62 2.95 15.20
CA ASP A 30 -11.80 2.91 16.64
C ASP A 30 -12.61 4.10 17.16
N ALA A 31 -12.36 5.30 16.61
CA ALA A 31 -13.17 6.47 16.92
C ALA A 31 -14.65 6.27 16.54
N PHE A 32 -14.95 5.69 15.38
CA PHE A 32 -16.35 5.40 15.01
C PHE A 32 -16.99 4.34 15.91
N LEU A 33 -16.28 3.26 16.18
CA LEU A 33 -16.78 2.16 16.99
C LEU A 33 -17.11 2.60 18.41
N ARG A 34 -16.30 3.47 19.00
CA ARG A 34 -16.60 4.05 20.34
C ARG A 34 -17.83 4.95 20.36
N ASN A 35 -18.18 5.57 19.23
CA ASN A 35 -19.32 6.46 19.11
C ASN A 35 -20.59 5.77 18.57
N THR A 36 -20.51 4.48 18.27
CA THR A 36 -21.63 3.69 17.73
C THR A 36 -22.04 2.63 18.76
N PRO A 37 -23.34 2.40 19.02
CA PRO A 37 -23.82 1.41 19.99
C PRO A 37 -23.70 -0.04 19.45
N ALA A 38 -22.56 -0.39 18.85
CA ALA A 38 -22.29 -1.70 18.31
C ALA A 38 -21.62 -2.58 19.37
N ASP A 39 -22.34 -3.58 19.89
CA ASP A 39 -21.76 -4.60 20.77
C ASP A 39 -20.89 -5.56 19.96
N LEU A 40 -19.58 -5.27 19.90
CA LEU A 40 -18.57 -6.14 19.31
C LEU A 40 -17.67 -6.71 20.40
N SER A 41 -17.40 -8.01 20.33
CA SER A 41 -16.46 -8.63 21.24
C SER A 41 -15.04 -8.03 21.05
N PRO A 42 -14.25 -7.83 22.12
CA PRO A 42 -12.92 -7.22 22.02
C PRO A 42 -11.98 -7.95 21.05
N GLY A 43 -12.10 -9.27 20.94
CA GLY A 43 -11.33 -10.08 20.00
C GLY A 43 -11.65 -9.77 18.53
N ARG A 44 -12.94 -9.56 18.22
CA ARG A 44 -13.39 -9.23 16.85
C ARG A 44 -12.92 -7.85 16.43
N VAL A 45 -12.94 -6.88 17.35
CA VAL A 45 -12.42 -5.52 17.11
C VAL A 45 -10.92 -5.54 16.84
N ARG A 46 -10.14 -6.25 17.65
CA ARG A 46 -8.68 -6.41 17.41
C ARG A 46 -8.39 -7.11 16.09
N TYR A 47 -9.16 -8.15 15.75
CA TYR A 47 -9.02 -8.82 14.47
C TYR A 47 -9.29 -7.88 13.30
N LEU A 48 -10.36 -7.07 13.37
CA LEU A 48 -10.68 -6.06 12.35
C LEU A 48 -9.51 -5.09 12.15
N TYR A 49 -8.94 -4.54 13.23
CA TYR A 49 -7.80 -3.63 13.13
C TYR A 49 -6.57 -4.32 12.52
N GLY A 50 -6.31 -5.57 12.92
CA GLY A 50 -5.22 -6.37 12.35
C GLY A 50 -5.38 -6.57 10.83
N VAL A 51 -6.58 -6.90 10.38
CA VAL A 51 -6.88 -7.05 8.95
C VAL A 51 -6.69 -5.75 8.20
N VAL A 52 -7.18 -4.61 8.72
CA VAL A 52 -7.02 -3.29 8.09
C VAL A 52 -5.55 -2.94 7.90
N VAL A 53 -4.73 -3.11 8.94
CA VAL A 53 -3.29 -2.84 8.88
C VAL A 53 -2.59 -3.77 7.89
N ALA A 54 -2.88 -5.08 7.94
CA ALA A 54 -2.28 -6.07 7.06
C ALA A 54 -2.64 -5.81 5.59
N SER A 55 -3.91 -5.50 5.29
CA SER A 55 -4.36 -5.16 3.94
C SER A 55 -3.68 -3.91 3.42
N ALA A 56 -3.54 -2.86 4.23
CA ALA A 56 -2.85 -1.64 3.83
C ALA A 56 -1.35 -1.87 3.55
N ALA A 57 -0.69 -2.71 4.37
CA ALA A 57 0.70 -3.12 4.15
C ALA A 57 0.88 -3.90 2.85
N LEU A 58 0.01 -4.90 2.61
CA LEU A 58 0.00 -5.69 1.38
C LEU A 58 -0.24 -4.81 0.15
N PHE A 59 -1.14 -3.84 0.26
CA PHE A 59 -1.43 -2.90 -0.82
C PHE A 59 -0.22 -2.02 -1.16
N GLY A 60 0.48 -1.50 -0.14
CA GLY A 60 1.74 -0.76 -0.32
C GLY A 60 2.81 -1.59 -1.02
N ALA A 61 3.02 -2.84 -0.57
CA ALA A 61 3.94 -3.77 -1.22
C ALA A 61 3.56 -4.06 -2.69
N ALA A 62 2.26 -4.26 -2.96
CA ALA A 62 1.77 -4.57 -4.30
C ALA A 62 2.01 -3.39 -5.26
N ILE A 63 1.75 -2.16 -4.83
CA ILE A 63 1.99 -0.96 -5.64
C ILE A 63 3.48 -0.85 -6.00
N GLU A 64 4.39 -0.96 -5.04
CA GLU A 64 5.82 -0.83 -5.33
C GLU A 64 6.35 -1.98 -6.17
N SER A 65 5.85 -3.21 -5.96
CA SER A 65 6.19 -4.37 -6.79
C SER A 65 5.74 -4.14 -8.24
N MET A 66 4.50 -3.70 -8.45
CA MET A 66 4.00 -3.36 -9.78
C MET A 66 4.80 -2.20 -10.40
N ARG A 67 5.15 -1.17 -9.63
CA ARG A 67 5.97 -0.05 -10.11
C ARG A 67 7.32 -0.54 -10.64
N GLN A 68 7.99 -1.43 -9.90
CA GLN A 68 9.28 -2.00 -10.33
C GLN A 68 9.15 -2.92 -11.54
N LEU A 69 8.09 -3.75 -11.61
CA LEU A 69 7.83 -4.61 -12.77
C LEU A 69 7.55 -3.78 -14.03
N GLN A 70 6.79 -2.69 -13.90
CA GLN A 70 6.55 -1.75 -15.01
C GLN A 70 7.83 -1.02 -15.43
N GLU A 71 8.71 -0.65 -14.48
CA GLU A 71 10.01 -0.04 -14.78
C GLU A 71 11.00 -0.99 -15.47
N GLY A 72 10.92 -2.28 -15.15
CA GLY A 72 11.75 -3.34 -15.74
C GLY A 72 11.20 -3.91 -17.05
N SER A 73 9.95 -3.60 -17.42
CA SER A 73 9.31 -4.12 -18.63
C SER A 73 9.96 -3.56 -19.89
N PRO A 74 10.25 -4.39 -20.93
CA PRO A 74 10.80 -3.94 -22.20
C PRO A 74 9.75 -3.29 -23.13
N GLU A 75 8.46 -3.34 -22.77
CA GLU A 75 7.38 -2.85 -23.62
C GLU A 75 7.32 -1.32 -23.66
N ALA A 76 7.20 -0.76 -24.86
CA ALA A 76 7.20 0.69 -25.10
C ALA A 76 6.02 1.42 -24.43
N GLU A 77 4.89 0.74 -24.20
CA GLU A 77 3.69 1.25 -23.52
C GLU A 77 4.03 1.78 -22.12
N TYR A 78 4.75 0.98 -21.31
CA TYR A 78 5.14 1.33 -19.95
C TYR A 78 6.23 2.41 -19.90
N HIS A 79 7.00 2.59 -20.98
CA HIS A 79 7.98 3.66 -21.10
C HIS A 79 7.41 4.98 -21.66
N ARG A 80 6.27 4.94 -22.35
CA ARG A 80 5.66 6.12 -23.00
C ARG A 80 5.16 7.15 -21.99
N SER A 81 4.65 6.70 -20.84
CA SER A 81 4.16 7.58 -19.76
C SER A 81 5.27 8.38 -19.07
N ARG A 82 6.52 7.89 -19.09
CA ARG A 82 7.69 8.57 -18.49
C ARG A 82 8.29 9.64 -19.42
N ARG A 83 7.85 9.70 -20.68
CA ARG A 83 8.35 10.62 -21.73
C ARG A 83 7.35 11.71 -22.13
N ARG A 84 6.41 12.12 -21.28
CA ARG A 84 5.74 13.41 -21.49
C ARG A 84 6.63 14.51 -20.89
N PRO A 85 7.37 15.29 -21.70
CA PRO A 85 8.01 16.48 -21.18
C PRO A 85 6.87 17.43 -20.81
N HIS A 86 6.88 17.90 -19.58
CA HIS A 86 6.08 19.05 -19.20
C HIS A 86 6.57 20.23 -20.06
N ARG A 87 5.87 20.49 -21.16
CA ARG A 87 6.15 21.60 -22.07
C ARG A 87 4.93 22.49 -22.11
N ARG A 88 4.76 23.30 -21.07
CA ARG A 88 4.43 24.73 -21.08
C ARG A 88 4.09 25.20 -19.68
#